data_AF-A0A7V3HU51-F1
#
_entry.id   AF-A0A7V3HU51-F1
#
_cell.length_a   1.000
_cell.length_b   1.000
_cell.length_c   1.000
_cell.angle_alpha   90.00
_cell.angle_beta   90.00
_cell.angle_gamma   90.00
#
_symmetry.space_group_name_H-M   'P 1'
#
loop_
_entity.id
_entity.type
_entity.pdbx_description
1 polymer ?
#
loop_
_entity_poly.entity_id
_entity_poly.type
_entity_poly.pdbx_seq_one_letter_code
_entity_poly.pdbx_strand_id
1 'polypeptide(L)'
;EVIYKLMEDIADNVFNANPLLQQGGDMSRITGASYSIKISAPSGKRISDFKIGGKPIDMKKTYRVSSWGGNLQNVGENLDEKAIRPVYEVVSDYIRRQKVIDIPLESNVKILDMDCGCPVKGATCT
;
A
#
# COMPACT_ATOMS: atom_id res chain seq x y z
N GLU A 1 -14.42 -2.55 -4.54
CA GLU A 1 -14.32 -3.87 -3.86
C GLU A 1 -12.94 -4.51 -3.99
N VAL A 2 -12.42 -4.67 -5.21
CA VAL A 2 -11.14 -5.34 -5.52
C VAL A 2 -9.95 -4.83 -4.68
N ILE A 3 -9.78 -3.52 -4.56
CA ILE A 3 -8.66 -2.92 -3.80
C ILE A 3 -8.69 -3.31 -2.33
N TYR A 4 -9.87 -3.30 -1.69
CA TYR A 4 -10.00 -3.68 -0.29
C TYR A 4 -9.64 -5.16 -0.08
N LYS A 5 -10.18 -6.05 -0.94
CA LYS A 5 -9.90 -7.49 -0.86
C LYS A 5 -8.41 -7.78 -1.03
N LEU A 6 -7.78 -7.17 -2.03
CA LEU A 6 -6.34 -7.30 -2.23
C LEU A 6 -5.53 -6.91 -0.99
N MET A 7 -5.89 -5.80 -0.33
CA MET A 7 -5.19 -5.36 0.88
C MET A 7 -5.35 -6.35 2.03
N GLU A 8 -6.54 -6.95 2.19
CA GLU A 8 -6.77 -8.03 3.16
C GLU A 8 -5.99 -9.30 2.80
N ASP A 9 -5.95 -9.70 1.53
CA ASP A 9 -5.23 -10.89 1.07
C ASP A 9 -3.71 -10.75 1.29
N ILE A 10 -3.15 -9.57 1.00
CA ILE A 10 -1.74 -9.28 1.31
C ILE A 10 -1.52 -9.31 2.82
N ALA A 11 -2.40 -8.68 3.61
CA ALA A 11 -2.28 -8.70 5.07
C ALA A 11 -2.37 -10.12 5.64
N ASP A 12 -3.20 -10.98 5.06
CA ASP A 12 -3.30 -12.37 5.50
C ASP A 12 -2.08 -13.21 5.15
N ASN A 13 -1.43 -12.92 4.02
CA ASN A 13 -0.17 -13.57 3.71
C ASN A 13 0.97 -13.11 4.63
N VAL A 14 1.11 -11.81 4.85
CA VAL A 14 2.20 -11.21 5.63
C VAL A 14 2.05 -11.54 7.11
N PHE A 15 0.84 -11.46 7.64
CA PHE A 15 0.55 -11.64 9.07
C PHE A 15 -0.19 -12.94 9.36
N ASN A 16 0.06 -13.98 8.55
CA ASN A 16 -0.53 -15.28 8.80
C ASN A 16 -0.01 -15.83 10.15
N ALA A 17 -0.90 -16.33 10.99
CA ALA A 17 -0.50 -16.94 12.26
C ALA A 17 0.31 -18.23 12.05
N ASN A 18 0.08 -18.94 10.94
CA ASN A 18 0.90 -20.08 10.56
C ASN A 18 2.10 -19.61 9.73
N PRO A 19 3.34 -19.70 10.25
CA PRO A 19 4.53 -19.23 9.53
C PRO A 19 4.77 -20.00 8.21
N LEU A 20 4.27 -21.23 8.08
CA LEU A 20 4.38 -22.00 6.83
C LEU A 20 3.56 -21.41 5.68
N LEU A 21 2.61 -20.51 5.96
CA LEU A 21 1.79 -19.84 4.96
C LEU A 21 2.31 -18.44 4.60
N GLN A 22 3.34 -17.95 5.28
CA GLN A 22 3.97 -16.66 4.99
C GLN A 22 4.93 -16.80 3.81
N GLN A 23 4.85 -15.89 2.83
CA GLN A 23 5.75 -15.89 1.66
C GLN A 23 7.02 -15.05 1.88
N GLY A 24 7.15 -14.40 3.04
CA GLY A 24 8.33 -13.60 3.40
C GLY A 24 8.37 -12.20 2.77
N GLY A 25 7.23 -11.68 2.32
CA GLY A 25 7.09 -10.29 1.86
C GLY A 25 6.54 -9.35 2.92
N ASP A 26 6.48 -8.06 2.57
CA ASP A 26 5.83 -7.01 3.34
C ASP A 26 4.46 -6.63 2.76
N MET A 27 3.71 -5.81 3.50
CA MET A 27 2.57 -5.07 2.95
C MET A 27 2.98 -4.22 1.73
N SER A 28 2.10 -4.20 0.72
CA SER A 28 2.21 -3.27 -0.40
C SER A 28 1.95 -1.84 0.07
N ARG A 29 2.78 -0.90 -0.40
CA ARG A 29 2.61 0.53 -0.10
C ARG A 29 1.72 1.15 -1.17
N ILE A 30 0.62 1.78 -0.75
CA ILE A 30 -0.35 2.43 -1.63
C ILE A 30 -0.42 3.93 -1.36
N THR A 31 -0.02 4.75 -2.33
CA THR A 31 -0.11 6.22 -2.25
C THR A 31 -1.51 6.70 -2.65
N GLY A 32 -2.00 7.78 -2.04
CA GLY A 32 -3.33 8.33 -2.30
C GLY A 32 -4.47 7.64 -1.54
N ALA A 33 -4.13 6.63 -0.73
CA ALA A 33 -5.03 5.94 0.19
C ALA A 33 -4.50 6.05 1.63
N SER A 34 -5.37 5.85 2.61
CA SER A 34 -5.00 5.68 4.02
C SER A 34 -5.88 4.63 4.67
N TYR A 35 -5.38 3.87 5.63
CA TYR A 35 -6.15 2.87 6.35
C TYR A 35 -5.61 2.59 7.75
N SER A 36 -6.46 2.03 8.59
CA SER A 36 -6.12 1.43 9.87
C SER A 36 -5.93 -0.08 9.70
N ILE A 37 -4.95 -0.66 10.38
CA ILE A 37 -4.72 -2.12 10.40
C ILE A 37 -4.60 -2.65 11.82
N LYS A 38 -5.33 -3.73 12.12
CA LYS A 38 -5.19 -4.53 13.33
C LYS A 38 -4.56 -5.87 12.96
N ILE A 39 -3.29 -6.08 13.29
CA ILE A 39 -2.49 -7.23 12.81
C ILE A 39 -2.99 -8.54 13.43
N SER A 40 -3.35 -8.53 14.71
CA SER A 40 -3.89 -9.68 15.45
C SER A 40 -5.31 -10.08 15.05
N ALA A 41 -6.00 -9.30 14.21
CA ALA A 41 -7.35 -9.62 13.79
C ALA A 41 -7.37 -10.82 12.81
N PRO A 42 -8.47 -11.60 12.77
CA PRO A 42 -8.63 -12.66 11.78
C PRO A 42 -8.58 -12.14 10.34
N SER A 43 -8.25 -13.05 9.41
CA SER A 43 -8.30 -12.78 7.97
C SER A 43 -9.62 -12.15 7.52
N GLY A 44 -9.52 -11.14 6.66
CA GLY A 44 -10.66 -10.37 6.14
C GLY A 44 -11.21 -9.30 7.10
N LYS A 45 -10.60 -9.14 8.29
CA LYS A 45 -11.01 -8.14 9.30
C LYS A 45 -9.83 -7.32 9.82
N ARG A 46 -8.68 -7.32 9.12
CA ARG A 46 -7.49 -6.57 9.56
C ARG A 46 -7.59 -5.10 9.19
N ILE A 47 -8.17 -4.77 8.04
CA ILE A 47 -8.20 -3.44 7.46
C ILE A 47 -9.48 -2.69 7.84
N SER A 48 -9.35 -1.45 8.30
CA SER A 48 -10.46 -0.56 8.66
C SER A 48 -10.15 0.89 8.27
N ASP A 49 -11.14 1.79 8.36
CA ASP A 49 -11.02 3.22 8.02
C ASP A 49 -10.36 3.50 6.65
N PHE A 50 -10.58 2.61 5.68
CA PHE A 50 -9.95 2.72 4.36
C PHE A 50 -10.53 3.93 3.61
N LYS A 51 -9.68 4.91 3.37
CA LYS A 51 -9.98 6.10 2.56
C LYS A 51 -9.12 6.15 1.30
N ILE A 52 -9.69 6.67 0.22
CA ILE A 52 -8.98 7.00 -1.04
C ILE A 52 -9.24 8.48 -1.32
N GLY A 53 -8.18 9.28 -1.46
CA GLY A 53 -8.29 10.73 -1.64
C GLY A 53 -9.02 11.42 -0.49
N GLY A 54 -8.82 10.94 0.74
CA GLY A 54 -9.43 11.49 1.95
C GLY A 54 -10.90 11.11 2.19
N LYS A 55 -11.54 10.38 1.28
CA LYS A 55 -12.93 9.92 1.41
C LYS A 55 -12.98 8.42 1.68
N PRO A 56 -13.95 7.92 2.49
CA PRO A 56 -14.16 6.48 2.63
C PRO A 56 -14.24 5.80 1.26
N ILE A 57 -13.63 4.61 1.15
CA ILE A 57 -13.67 3.86 -0.10
C ILE A 57 -15.12 3.52 -0.47
N ASP A 58 -15.53 3.98 -1.64
CA ASP A 58 -16.76 3.52 -2.29
C ASP A 58 -16.48 2.21 -3.02
N MET A 59 -17.10 1.13 -2.57
CA MET A 59 -16.87 -0.21 -3.11
C MET A 59 -17.42 -0.41 -4.52
N LYS A 60 -18.34 0.45 -4.97
CA LYS A 60 -18.98 0.42 -6.31
C LYS A 60 -18.28 1.32 -7.33
N LYS A 61 -17.35 2.16 -6.88
CA LYS A 61 -16.63 3.09 -7.74
C LYS A 61 -15.42 2.43 -8.40
N THR A 62 -15.19 2.76 -9.67
CA THR A 62 -13.94 2.44 -10.36
C THR A 62 -12.85 3.44 -10.00
N TYR A 63 -11.71 2.93 -9.55
CA TYR A 63 -10.51 3.72 -9.26
C TYR A 63 -9.44 3.42 -10.29
N ARG A 64 -8.75 4.45 -10.76
CA ARG A 64 -7.55 4.26 -11.58
C ARG A 64 -6.36 4.01 -10.66
N VAL A 65 -5.66 2.90 -10.88
CA VAL A 65 -4.51 2.47 -10.07
C VAL A 65 -3.29 2.36 -10.99
N SER A 66 -2.12 2.72 -10.47
CA SER A 66 -0.83 2.47 -11.11
C SER A 66 0.03 1.58 -10.21
N SER A 67 0.64 0.55 -10.77
CA SER A 67 1.51 -0.40 -10.07
C SER A 67 2.69 -0.83 -10.92
N TRP A 68 3.72 -1.37 -10.28
CA TRP A 68 4.89 -1.92 -10.94
C TRP A 68 5.44 -3.11 -10.15
N GLY A 69 6.20 -3.99 -10.81
CA GLY A 69 6.93 -5.08 -10.14
C GLY A 69 6.08 -6.26 -9.63
N GLY A 70 4.81 -6.36 -10.04
CA GLY A 70 3.93 -7.43 -9.62
C GLY A 70 2.91 -7.82 -10.69
N ASN A 71 1.84 -8.49 -10.26
CA ASN A 71 0.78 -9.02 -11.12
C ASN A 71 -0.54 -8.25 -11.00
N LEU A 72 -0.53 -7.05 -10.42
CA LEU A 72 -1.74 -6.28 -10.12
C LEU A 72 -2.50 -5.86 -11.40
N GLN A 73 -1.81 -5.74 -12.53
CA GLN A 73 -2.40 -5.50 -13.84
C GLN A 73 -3.36 -6.62 -14.28
N ASN A 74 -3.21 -7.85 -13.77
CA ASN A 74 -4.06 -8.98 -14.14
C ASN A 74 -5.41 -9.00 -13.43
N VAL A 75 -5.57 -8.22 -12.34
CA VAL A 75 -6.83 -8.13 -11.58
C VAL A 75 -7.63 -6.86 -11.90
N GLY A 76 -7.05 -5.95 -12.69
CA GLY A 76 -7.71 -4.74 -13.15
C GLY A 76 -8.39 -4.91 -14.50
N GLU A 77 -9.16 -3.91 -14.88
CA GLU A 77 -9.77 -3.78 -16.21
C GLU A 77 -9.24 -2.52 -16.89
N ASN A 78 -9.31 -2.45 -18.23
CA ASN A 78 -8.95 -1.27 -19.01
C ASN A 78 -7.49 -0.82 -18.81
N LEU A 79 -6.55 -1.76 -18.94
CA LEU A 79 -5.11 -1.47 -18.88
C LEU A 79 -4.73 -0.45 -19.97
N ASP A 80 -4.16 0.68 -19.55
CA ASP A 80 -3.64 1.68 -20.47
C ASP A 80 -2.23 1.27 -20.94
N GLU A 81 -2.19 0.47 -22.01
CA GLU A 81 -0.93 -0.03 -22.59
C GLU A 81 0.01 1.09 -23.01
N LYS A 82 -0.53 2.26 -23.40
CA LYS A 82 0.27 3.43 -23.80
C LYS A 82 0.96 4.11 -22.63
N ALA A 83 0.45 3.92 -21.42
CA ALA A 83 1.04 4.44 -20.19
C ALA A 83 2.14 3.51 -19.63
N ILE A 84 2.33 2.31 -20.20
CA ILE A 84 3.34 1.36 -19.71
C ILE A 84 4.73 1.84 -20.10
N ARG A 85 5.53 2.16 -19.08
CA ARG A 85 6.93 2.52 -19.20
C ARG A 85 7.73 1.95 -18.03
N PRO A 86 9.06 1.75 -18.18
CA PRO A 86 9.89 1.33 -17.07
C PRO A 86 9.83 2.35 -15.93
N VAL A 87 9.55 1.88 -14.70
CA VAL A 87 9.35 2.76 -13.53
C VAL A 87 10.56 3.66 -13.27
N TYR A 88 11.78 3.16 -13.52
CA TYR A 88 13.01 3.92 -13.31
C TYR A 88 13.11 5.12 -14.25
N GLU A 89 12.55 5.06 -15.46
CA GLU A 89 12.48 6.23 -16.34
C GLU A 89 11.47 7.25 -15.83
N VAL A 90 10.29 6.79 -15.40
CA VAL A 90 9.25 7.68 -14.86
C VAL A 90 9.78 8.46 -13.66
N VAL A 91 10.46 7.78 -12.75
CA VAL A 91 11.10 8.38 -11.57
C VAL A 91 12.24 9.31 -11.97
N SER A 92 13.13 8.87 -12.88
CA SER A 92 14.25 9.69 -13.35
C SER A 92 13.78 10.99 -14.01
N ASP A 93 12.75 10.91 -14.85
CA ASP A 93 12.16 12.07 -15.54
C ASP A 93 11.49 13.02 -14.54
N TYR A 94 10.83 12.48 -13.52
CA TYR A 94 10.27 13.29 -12.43
C TYR A 94 11.37 14.04 -11.66
N ILE A 95 12.44 13.35 -11.26
CA ILE A 95 13.56 13.94 -10.51
C ILE A 95 14.24 15.04 -11.32
N ARG A 96 14.52 14.80 -12.62
CA ARG A 96 15.11 15.83 -13.50
C ARG A 96 14.26 17.10 -13.59
N ARG A 97 12.93 16.95 -13.62
CA ARG A 97 11.99 18.09 -13.67
C ARG A 97 11.91 18.84 -12.34
N GLN A 98 11.75 18.12 -11.23
CA GLN A 98 11.56 18.73 -9.90
C GLN A 98 12.85 19.29 -9.32
N LYS A 99 14.00 18.69 -9.63
CA LYS A 99 15.35 19.01 -9.14
C LYS A 99 15.54 18.79 -7.64
N VAL A 100 14.69 19.39 -6.81
CA VAL A 100 14.66 19.22 -5.36
C VAL A 100 13.44 18.39 -5.01
N ILE A 101 13.64 17.29 -4.28
CA ILE A 101 12.58 16.38 -3.87
C ILE A 101 12.32 16.59 -2.38
N ASP A 102 11.10 17.02 -2.06
CA ASP A 102 10.60 17.11 -0.70
C ASP A 102 9.43 16.13 -0.56
N ILE A 103 9.54 15.20 0.40
CA ILE A 103 8.57 14.12 0.60
C ILE A 103 8.04 14.16 2.04
N PRO A 104 6.72 14.03 2.24
CA PRO A 104 6.17 13.93 3.59
C PRO A 104 6.63 12.63 4.24
N LEU A 105 7.03 12.72 5.52
CA LEU A 105 7.37 11.56 6.34
C LEU A 105 6.16 11.01 7.12
N GLU A 106 4.98 11.54 6.85
CA GLU A 106 3.74 11.10 7.49
C GLU A 106 3.30 9.75 6.94
N SER A 107 3.10 8.78 7.83
CA SER A 107 2.51 7.49 7.47
C SER A 107 1.03 7.66 7.11
N ASN A 108 0.61 7.01 6.03
CA ASN A 108 -0.79 6.85 5.67
C ASN A 108 -1.43 5.58 6.26
N VAL A 109 -0.70 4.85 7.10
CA VAL A 109 -1.15 3.62 7.77
C VAL A 109 -1.14 3.83 9.28
N LYS A 110 -2.26 3.51 9.93
CA LYS A 110 -2.38 3.49 11.39
C LYS A 110 -2.42 2.05 11.88
N ILE A 111 -1.45 1.65 12.69
CA ILE A 111 -1.42 0.31 13.31
C ILE A 111 -2.14 0.39 14.66
N LEU A 112 -3.10 -0.51 14.90
CA LEU A 112 -4.03 -0.41 16.02
C LEU A 112 -3.61 -1.21 17.26
N ASP A 113 -2.74 -2.20 17.10
CA ASP A 113 -2.43 -3.21 18.11
C ASP A 113 -0.93 -3.54 18.22
N MET A 114 -0.07 -2.68 17.69
CA MET A 114 1.37 -2.72 17.94
C MET A 114 1.92 -1.31 18.17
N ASP A 115 2.86 -1.21 19.09
CA ASP A 115 3.62 0.01 19.34
C ASP A 115 4.78 0.11 18.34
N CYS A 116 4.46 0.37 17.07
CA CYS A 116 5.46 0.72 16.06
C CYS A 116 5.41 2.23 15.80
N GLY A 117 6.45 2.94 16.22
CA GLY A 117 6.67 4.34 15.84
C GLY A 117 7.42 4.42 14.52
N CYS A 118 7.15 5.45 13.72
CA CYS A 118 8.11 5.87 12.70
C CYS A 118 9.45 6.16 13.40
N PRO A 119 10.60 5.74 12.84
CA PRO A 119 11.89 6.09 13.42
C PRO A 119 12.00 7.61 13.47
N VAL A 120 12.06 8.17 14.68
CA VAL A 120 12.34 9.59 14.86
C VAL A 120 13.81 9.84 14.56
N LYS A 121 14.14 11.01 14.03
CA LYS A 121 15.53 11.39 13.72
C LYS A 121 16.39 11.24 15.00
N GLY A 122 17.33 10.29 14.99
CA GLY A 122 18.19 9.98 16.14
C GLY A 122 17.71 8.82 17.03
N ALA A 123 16.63 8.12 16.68
CA ALA A 123 16.23 6.90 17.38
C ALA A 123 17.23 5.76 17.12
N THR A 124 17.70 5.14 18.20
CA THR A 124 18.37 3.84 18.16
C THR A 124 17.37 2.75 18.51
N CYS A 125 17.24 1.73 17.67
CA CYS A 125 16.46 0.55 18.00
C CYS A 125 17.11 -0.15 19.20
N THR A 126 16.40 -0.22 20.33
CA THR A 126 16.76 -1.08 21.47
C THR A 126 16.01 -2.38 21.41
#